data_AF-A0A9Q1CR38-F1
#
_entry.id   AF-A0A9Q1CR38-F1
#
_cell.length_a   1.000
_cell.length_b   1.000
_cell.length_c   1.000
_cell.angle_alpha   90.00
_cell.angle_beta   90.00
_cell.angle_gamma   90.00
#
_symmetry.space_group_name_H-M   'P 1'
#
loop_
_entity.id
_entity.type
_entity.pdbx_description
1 polymer ?
#
loop_
_entity_poly.entity_id
_entity_poly.type
_entity_poly.pdbx_seq_one_letter_code
_entity_poly.pdbx_strand_id
1 'polypeptide(L)'
;MASDGLRNEVISTMIRDDISRVAKHDEVVLAFGESLNRKLGRRQANHISQRMRQLARLVLQLRKDNGNEDSQLRDYINPERFDVVVGAVKEVSRFDQADTTKVGVPSMALKLGHSLTNCAAIVRGIGLGLKCATTIENAGYFLELMKDTWSEEISTHALTTLGERKFNQPEILPVNEELLKVRKITF
;
A
#
# COMPACT_ATOMS: atom_id res chain seq x y z
N MET A 1 20.63 -2.15 -8.37
CA MET A 1 21.09 -2.65 -7.04
C MET A 1 20.75 -1.61 -5.98
N ALA A 2 20.29 -2.04 -4.79
CA ALA A 2 19.99 -1.15 -3.66
C ALA A 2 21.26 -0.47 -3.10
N SER A 3 21.17 0.80 -2.68
CA SER A 3 22.28 1.53 -2.07
C SER A 3 22.66 0.95 -0.70
N ASP A 4 23.88 1.23 -0.24
CA ASP A 4 24.34 0.81 1.09
C ASP A 4 23.48 1.39 2.21
N GLY A 5 22.98 2.63 2.04
CA GLY A 5 22.05 3.25 2.97
C GLY A 5 20.74 2.45 3.07
N LEU A 6 20.11 2.12 1.94
CA LEU A 6 18.88 1.33 1.95
C LEU A 6 19.12 -0.08 2.52
N ARG A 7 20.24 -0.72 2.16
CA ARG A 7 20.60 -2.07 2.63
C ARG A 7 20.78 -2.10 4.15
N ASN A 8 21.61 -1.21 4.68
CA ASN A 8 22.05 -1.25 6.06
C ASN A 8 21.03 -0.65 7.03
N GLU A 9 20.27 0.36 6.61
CA GLU A 9 19.36 1.08 7.51
C GLU A 9 17.92 0.54 7.45
N VAL A 10 17.47 0.05 6.30
CA VAL A 10 16.06 -0.32 6.07
C VAL A 10 15.88 -1.83 5.86
N ILE A 11 16.66 -2.43 4.97
CA ILE A 11 16.46 -3.82 4.56
C ILE A 11 16.97 -4.80 5.63
N SER A 12 18.08 -4.47 6.29
CA SER A 12 18.70 -5.27 7.35
C SER A 12 17.77 -5.51 8.56
N THR A 13 16.86 -4.57 8.82
CA THR A 13 15.93 -4.59 9.98
C THR A 13 14.66 -5.39 9.69
N MET A 14 14.44 -5.82 8.45
CA MET A 14 13.26 -6.60 8.08
C MET A 14 13.30 -8.01 8.69
N ILE A 15 12.17 -8.44 9.25
CA ILE A 15 11.93 -9.85 9.60
C ILE A 15 12.23 -10.72 8.38
N ARG A 16 12.89 -11.85 8.59
CA ARG A 16 13.22 -12.80 7.53
C ARG A 16 12.01 -13.67 7.22
N ASP A 17 11.33 -13.32 6.15
CA ASP A 17 10.20 -14.07 5.58
C ASP A 17 10.10 -13.85 4.07
N ASP A 18 9.15 -14.52 3.42
CA ASP A 18 8.91 -14.41 1.97
C ASP A 18 8.65 -12.98 1.52
N ILE A 19 7.99 -12.16 2.35
CA ILE A 19 7.74 -10.75 2.06
C ILE A 19 9.07 -10.00 1.99
N SER A 20 9.95 -10.21 2.96
CA SER A 20 11.29 -9.60 2.94
C SER A 20 12.15 -10.12 1.78
N ARG A 21 11.96 -11.38 1.36
CA ARG A 21 12.64 -11.93 0.18
C ARG A 21 12.20 -11.17 -1.06
N VAL A 22 10.89 -11.04 -1.30
CA VAL A 22 10.38 -10.28 -2.45
C VAL A 22 10.81 -8.81 -2.40
N ALA A 23 10.71 -8.16 -1.23
CA ALA A 23 11.12 -6.76 -1.07
C ALA A 23 12.60 -6.50 -1.41
N LYS A 24 13.46 -7.52 -1.27
CA LYS A 24 14.90 -7.44 -1.53
C LYS A 24 15.31 -7.74 -2.97
N HIS A 25 14.42 -8.37 -3.76
CA HIS A 25 14.74 -8.85 -5.10
C HIS A 25 13.91 -8.17 -6.19
N ASP A 26 12.70 -7.72 -5.88
CA ASP A 26 11.88 -6.98 -6.85
C ASP A 26 12.49 -5.59 -7.11
N GLU A 27 12.83 -5.31 -8.37
CA GLU A 27 13.59 -4.11 -8.73
C GLU A 27 12.78 -2.83 -8.53
N VAL A 28 11.47 -2.86 -8.74
CA VAL A 28 10.60 -1.69 -8.57
C VAL A 28 10.39 -1.42 -7.09
N VAL A 29 10.20 -2.46 -6.27
CA VAL A 29 10.11 -2.30 -4.80
C VAL A 29 11.41 -1.73 -4.22
N LEU A 30 12.57 -2.19 -4.70
CA LEU A 30 13.87 -1.62 -4.32
C LEU A 30 14.00 -0.15 -4.73
N ALA A 31 13.66 0.18 -5.97
CA ALA A 31 13.72 1.56 -6.46
C ALA A 31 12.76 2.49 -5.71
N PHE A 32 11.59 1.99 -5.32
CA PHE A 32 10.64 2.68 -4.47
C PHE A 32 11.20 2.93 -3.07
N GLY A 33 11.79 1.90 -2.45
CA GLY A 33 12.47 2.02 -1.16
C GLY A 33 13.58 3.07 -1.19
N GLU A 34 14.40 3.07 -2.25
CA GLU A 34 15.47 4.05 -2.46
C GLU A 34 14.93 5.48 -2.59
N SER A 35 13.86 5.65 -3.37
CA SER A 35 13.19 6.94 -3.54
C SER A 35 12.67 7.49 -2.21
N LEU A 36 12.03 6.66 -1.39
CA LEU A 36 11.58 7.05 -0.06
C LEU A 36 12.74 7.32 0.89
N ASN A 37 13.82 6.54 0.84
CA ASN A 37 14.98 6.76 1.69
C ASN A 37 15.66 8.10 1.40
N ARG A 38 15.80 8.47 0.13
CA ARG A 38 16.30 9.80 -0.26
C ARG A 38 15.38 10.92 0.20
N LYS A 39 14.06 10.72 0.12
CA LYS A 39 13.07 11.76 0.45
C LYS A 39 12.90 11.96 1.96
N LEU A 40 12.91 10.88 2.74
CA LEU A 40 12.53 10.90 4.16
C LEU A 40 13.74 10.76 5.10
N GLY A 41 14.83 10.19 4.61
CA GLY A 41 16.04 9.92 5.39
C GLY A 41 15.92 8.77 6.38
N ARG A 42 17.07 8.40 6.95
CA ARG A 42 17.26 7.23 7.84
C ARG A 42 16.32 7.14 9.04
N ARG A 43 15.88 8.29 9.59
CA ARG A 43 14.98 8.31 10.76
C ARG A 43 13.63 7.64 10.47
N GLN A 44 13.24 7.59 9.21
CA GLN A 44 12.01 6.97 8.75
C GLN A 44 12.22 5.52 8.28
N ALA A 45 13.35 4.87 8.59
CA ALA A 45 13.66 3.52 8.13
C ALA A 45 12.55 2.50 8.41
N ASN A 46 11.95 2.53 9.61
CA ASN A 46 10.83 1.65 9.95
C ASN A 46 9.60 1.88 9.06
N HIS A 47 9.28 3.14 8.79
CA HIS A 47 8.19 3.51 7.89
C HIS A 47 8.49 3.06 6.46
N ILE A 48 9.71 3.31 5.95
CA ILE A 48 10.13 2.90 4.60
C ILE A 48 10.06 1.37 4.48
N SER A 49 10.60 0.66 5.47
CA SER A 49 10.56 -0.80 5.55
C SER A 49 9.12 -1.32 5.49
N GLN A 50 8.21 -0.73 6.28
CA GLN A 50 6.80 -1.09 6.24
C GLN A 50 6.18 -0.88 4.85
N ARG A 51 6.49 0.25 4.19
CA ARG A 51 5.98 0.59 2.85
C ARG A 51 6.49 -0.38 1.78
N MET A 52 7.77 -0.73 1.82
CA MET A 52 8.36 -1.76 0.93
C MET A 52 7.70 -3.12 1.16
N ARG A 53 7.48 -3.50 2.43
CA ARG A 53 6.84 -4.78 2.77
C ARG A 53 5.36 -4.83 2.38
N GLN A 54 4.66 -3.70 2.38
CA GLN A 54 3.29 -3.63 1.83
C GLN A 54 3.27 -3.93 0.33
N LEU A 55 4.17 -3.31 -0.44
CA LEU A 55 4.30 -3.62 -1.87
C LEU A 55 4.72 -5.07 -2.12
N ALA A 56 5.66 -5.61 -1.33
CA ALA A 56 6.07 -7.00 -1.48
C ALA A 56 4.93 -7.99 -1.18
N ARG A 57 4.03 -7.68 -0.25
CA ARG A 57 2.79 -8.47 -0.04
C ARG A 57 1.89 -8.43 -1.28
N LEU A 58 1.75 -7.26 -1.90
CA LEU A 58 0.99 -7.14 -3.14
C LEU A 58 1.61 -7.97 -4.26
N VAL A 59 2.93 -7.92 -4.42
CA VAL A 59 3.64 -8.74 -5.44
C VAL A 59 3.43 -10.24 -5.20
N LEU A 60 3.49 -10.71 -3.95
CA LEU A 60 3.19 -12.11 -3.63
C LEU A 60 1.75 -12.49 -4.03
N GLN A 61 0.79 -11.61 -3.77
CA GLN A 61 -0.60 -11.84 -4.18
C GLN A 61 -0.73 -11.89 -5.72
N LEU A 62 -0.11 -10.96 -6.43
CA LEU A 62 -0.09 -10.92 -7.89
C LEU A 62 0.54 -12.18 -8.52
N ARG A 63 1.60 -12.70 -7.90
CA ARG A 63 2.25 -13.96 -8.32
C ARG A 63 1.31 -15.15 -8.15
N LYS A 64 0.62 -15.19 -7.01
CA LYS A 64 -0.38 -16.22 -6.70
C LYS A 64 -1.53 -16.20 -7.71
N ASP A 65 -2.08 -15.02 -7.99
CA ASP A 65 -3.24 -14.87 -8.88
C ASP A 65 -2.91 -15.20 -10.34
N ASN A 66 -1.67 -14.95 -10.77
CA ASN A 66 -1.22 -15.22 -12.14
C ASN A 66 -0.48 -16.56 -12.32
N GLY A 67 -0.26 -17.32 -11.24
CA GLY A 67 0.47 -18.59 -11.28
C GLY A 67 1.93 -18.47 -11.74
N ASN A 68 2.55 -17.29 -11.58
CA ASN A 68 3.93 -17.03 -11.98
C ASN A 68 4.71 -16.48 -10.78
N GLU A 69 5.57 -17.32 -10.18
CA GLU A 69 6.33 -16.96 -8.98
C GLU A 69 7.49 -15.98 -9.25
N ASP A 70 7.92 -15.85 -10.50
CA ASP A 70 9.07 -15.03 -10.90
C ASP A 70 8.67 -13.63 -11.36
N SER A 71 7.37 -13.35 -11.50
CA SER A 71 6.90 -12.04 -11.97
C SER A 71 7.34 -10.91 -11.02
N GLN A 72 7.69 -9.77 -11.61
CA GLN A 72 8.04 -8.56 -10.89
C GLN A 72 6.89 -7.55 -10.94
N LEU A 73 6.86 -6.61 -10.00
CA LEU A 73 5.84 -5.56 -9.96
C LEU A 73 5.76 -4.77 -11.28
N ARG A 74 6.89 -4.59 -11.98
CA ARG A 74 6.93 -3.91 -13.28
C ARG A 74 6.00 -4.56 -14.33
N ASP A 75 5.83 -5.87 -14.27
CA ASP A 75 5.07 -6.65 -15.26
C ASP A 75 3.57 -6.37 -15.15
N TYR A 76 3.16 -5.79 -14.02
CA TYR A 76 1.78 -5.39 -13.72
C TYR A 76 1.54 -3.89 -13.85
N ILE A 77 2.58 -3.08 -14.10
CA ILE A 77 2.45 -1.65 -14.43
C ILE A 77 2.15 -1.53 -15.93
N ASN A 78 0.95 -1.95 -16.29
CA ASN A 78 0.42 -1.96 -17.66
C ASN A 78 -1.10 -1.78 -17.59
N PRO A 79 -1.73 -0.94 -18.44
CA PRO A 79 -3.18 -0.77 -18.45
C PRO A 79 -3.97 -2.08 -18.56
N GLU A 80 -3.50 -3.06 -19.34
CA GLU A 80 -4.15 -4.37 -19.48
C GLU A 80 -4.16 -5.20 -18.20
N ARG A 81 -3.29 -4.86 -17.24
CA ARG A 81 -3.17 -5.55 -15.94
C ARG A 81 -3.82 -4.77 -14.81
N PHE A 82 -4.47 -3.64 -15.09
CA PHE A 82 -5.02 -2.76 -14.08
C PHE A 82 -6.04 -3.48 -13.19
N ASP A 83 -7.00 -4.20 -13.77
CA ASP A 83 -8.02 -4.94 -13.02
C ASP A 83 -7.42 -6.05 -12.15
N VAL A 84 -6.35 -6.70 -12.63
CA VAL A 84 -5.59 -7.69 -11.85
C VAL A 84 -4.95 -7.03 -10.63
N VAL A 85 -4.38 -5.84 -10.79
CA VAL A 85 -3.81 -5.06 -9.67
C VAL A 85 -4.90 -4.64 -8.69
N VAL A 86 -6.05 -4.17 -9.17
CA VAL A 86 -7.20 -3.81 -8.32
C VAL A 86 -7.67 -5.02 -7.51
N GLY A 87 -7.86 -6.17 -8.16
CA GLY A 87 -8.25 -7.42 -7.51
C GLY A 87 -7.26 -7.85 -6.42
N ALA A 88 -5.96 -7.85 -6.74
CA ALA A 88 -4.93 -8.19 -5.76
C ALA A 88 -4.90 -7.20 -4.59
N VAL A 89 -5.11 -5.89 -4.82
CA VAL A 89 -5.21 -4.89 -3.74
C VAL A 89 -6.44 -5.11 -2.86
N LYS A 90 -7.59 -5.47 -3.45
CA LYS A 90 -8.80 -5.82 -2.71
C LYS A 90 -8.55 -7.03 -1.80
N GLU A 91 -7.90 -8.07 -2.30
CA GLU A 91 -7.56 -9.27 -1.53
C GLU A 91 -6.62 -8.96 -0.36
N VAL A 92 -5.47 -8.31 -0.61
CA VAL A 92 -4.50 -8.02 0.46
C VAL A 92 -5.04 -7.02 1.50
N SER A 93 -6.01 -6.19 1.11
CA SER A 93 -6.71 -5.26 2.00
C SER A 93 -7.95 -5.85 2.65
N ARG A 94 -8.27 -7.12 2.34
CA ARG A 94 -9.41 -7.89 2.87
C ARG A 94 -10.75 -7.21 2.62
N PHE A 95 -10.99 -6.84 1.36
CA PHE A 95 -12.33 -6.44 0.94
C PHE A 95 -13.28 -7.62 1.08
N ASP A 96 -14.50 -7.35 1.53
CA ASP A 96 -15.55 -8.36 1.56
C ASP A 96 -16.00 -8.70 0.13
N GLN A 97 -16.16 -9.99 -0.17
CA GLN A 97 -16.50 -10.47 -1.52
C GLN A 97 -17.97 -10.21 -1.87
N ALA A 98 -18.86 -10.18 -0.88
CA ALA A 98 -20.29 -9.93 -1.07
C ALA A 98 -20.63 -8.44 -1.02
N ASP A 99 -19.83 -7.65 -0.31
CA ASP A 99 -20.07 -6.22 -0.08
C ASP A 99 -18.76 -5.42 -0.13
N THR A 100 -18.40 -4.97 -1.34
CA THR A 100 -17.14 -4.23 -1.59
C THR A 100 -17.03 -2.91 -0.82
N THR A 101 -18.12 -2.43 -0.20
CA THR A 101 -18.09 -1.26 0.68
C THR A 101 -17.37 -1.52 2.01
N LYS A 102 -17.24 -2.80 2.41
CA LYS A 102 -16.57 -3.21 3.64
C LYS A 102 -15.13 -3.62 3.40
N VAL A 103 -14.22 -2.85 3.99
CA VAL A 103 -12.77 -3.08 3.83
C VAL A 103 -12.14 -3.50 5.16
N GLY A 104 -11.57 -4.70 5.24
CA GLY A 104 -10.94 -5.21 6.46
C GLY A 104 -9.75 -4.37 6.93
N VAL A 105 -8.87 -3.97 6.02
CA VAL A 105 -7.68 -3.14 6.29
C VAL A 105 -7.66 -1.89 5.40
N PRO A 106 -8.52 -0.88 5.66
CA PRO A 106 -8.68 0.27 4.77
C PRO A 106 -7.39 1.10 4.60
N SER A 107 -6.62 1.24 5.67
CA SER A 107 -5.35 1.97 5.63
C SER A 107 -4.32 1.31 4.70
N MET A 108 -4.39 0.00 4.50
CA MET A 108 -3.52 -0.72 3.57
C MET A 108 -3.90 -0.44 2.12
N ALA A 109 -5.19 -0.42 1.80
CA ALA A 109 -5.71 -0.07 0.49
C ALA A 109 -5.25 1.33 0.03
N LEU A 110 -5.46 2.34 0.88
CA LEU A 110 -5.04 3.73 0.61
C LEU A 110 -3.52 3.84 0.44
N LYS A 111 -2.76 3.20 1.33
CA LYS A 111 -1.30 3.16 1.27
C LYS A 111 -0.81 2.53 -0.03
N LEU A 112 -1.41 1.42 -0.46
CA LEU A 112 -1.03 0.74 -1.69
C LEU A 112 -1.32 1.58 -2.93
N GLY A 113 -2.44 2.30 -2.98
CA GLY A 113 -2.73 3.24 -4.06
C GLY A 113 -1.62 4.27 -4.26
N HIS A 114 -1.23 4.97 -3.19
CA HIS A 114 -0.11 5.92 -3.24
C HIS A 114 1.24 5.26 -3.59
N SER A 115 1.47 4.03 -3.12
CA SER A 115 2.70 3.30 -3.46
C SER A 115 2.75 2.94 -4.95
N LEU A 116 1.64 2.49 -5.52
CA LEU A 116 1.52 2.07 -6.91
C LEU A 116 1.70 3.24 -7.87
N THR A 117 1.11 4.41 -7.57
CA THR A 117 1.36 5.64 -8.35
C THR A 117 2.86 5.98 -8.40
N ASN A 118 3.56 5.90 -7.26
CA ASN A 118 5.01 6.12 -7.23
C ASN A 118 5.78 5.05 -8.00
N CYS A 119 5.38 3.78 -7.90
CA CYS A 119 6.01 2.68 -8.63
C CYS A 119 5.84 2.84 -10.15
N ALA A 120 4.65 3.24 -10.60
CA ALA A 120 4.38 3.50 -12.01
C ALA A 120 5.21 4.68 -12.54
N ALA A 121 5.33 5.76 -11.75
CA ALA A 121 6.23 6.87 -12.09
C ALA A 121 7.70 6.44 -12.17
N ILE A 122 8.14 5.53 -11.28
CA ILE A 122 9.50 4.95 -11.32
C ILE A 122 9.68 4.11 -12.59
N VAL A 123 8.75 3.22 -12.92
CA VAL A 123 8.80 2.38 -14.14
C VAL A 123 8.84 3.26 -15.39
N ARG A 124 8.01 4.32 -15.45
CA ARG A 124 8.05 5.30 -16.52
C ARG A 124 9.40 6.00 -16.62
N GLY A 125 9.99 6.39 -15.48
CA GLY A 125 11.32 6.99 -15.41
C GLY A 125 12.43 6.07 -15.93
N ILE A 126 12.35 4.77 -15.61
CA ILE A 126 13.26 3.75 -16.15
C ILE A 126 13.08 3.65 -17.67
N GLY A 127 11.83 3.60 -18.15
CA GLY A 127 11.52 3.61 -19.59
C GLY A 127 12.11 4.81 -20.32
N LEU A 128 12.02 6.01 -19.74
CA LEU A 128 12.63 7.24 -20.27
C LEU A 128 14.15 7.12 -20.37
N GLY A 129 14.81 6.62 -19.32
CA GLY A 129 16.26 6.42 -19.30
C GLY A 129 16.73 5.41 -20.36
N LEU A 130 15.95 4.36 -20.59
CA LEU A 130 16.23 3.32 -21.59
C LEU A 130 15.70 3.65 -23.00
N LYS A 131 15.00 4.79 -23.17
CA LYS A 131 14.29 5.15 -24.41
C LYS A 131 13.32 4.07 -24.90
N CYS A 132 12.70 3.33 -23.99
CA CYS A 132 11.73 2.29 -24.31
C CYS A 132 10.32 2.89 -24.39
N ALA A 133 9.84 3.19 -25.61
CA ALA A 133 8.53 3.79 -25.83
C ALA A 133 7.39 3.00 -25.17
N THR A 134 7.38 1.67 -25.36
CA THR A 134 6.34 0.79 -24.80
C THR A 134 6.25 0.88 -23.27
N THR A 135 7.39 0.90 -22.57
CA THR A 135 7.40 1.04 -21.11
C THR A 135 6.90 2.42 -20.67
N ILE A 136 7.25 3.47 -21.41
CA ILE A 136 6.83 4.84 -21.11
C ILE A 136 5.31 4.98 -21.27
N GLU A 137 4.77 4.48 -22.38
CA GLU A 137 3.34 4.52 -22.70
C GLU A 137 2.52 3.68 -21.72
N ASN A 138 2.90 2.41 -21.52
CA ASN A 138 2.16 1.52 -20.60
C ASN A 138 2.12 2.08 -19.18
N ALA A 139 3.24 2.58 -18.66
CA ALA A 139 3.25 3.20 -17.33
C ALA A 139 2.49 4.53 -17.30
N GLY A 140 2.44 5.26 -18.41
CA GLY A 140 1.63 6.47 -18.58
C GLY A 140 0.14 6.18 -18.50
N TYR A 141 -0.36 5.26 -19.32
CA TYR A 141 -1.77 4.86 -19.31
C TYR A 141 -2.18 4.23 -17.97
N PHE A 142 -1.29 3.44 -17.35
CA PHE A 142 -1.55 2.93 -16.00
C PHE A 142 -1.70 4.06 -14.97
N LEU A 143 -0.90 5.13 -15.06
CA LEU A 143 -1.04 6.30 -14.18
C LEU A 143 -2.36 7.05 -14.41
N GLU A 144 -2.83 7.14 -15.65
CA GLU A 144 -4.14 7.71 -15.97
C GLU A 144 -5.27 6.89 -15.35
N LEU A 145 -5.24 5.56 -15.50
CA LEU A 145 -6.21 4.67 -14.85
C LEU A 145 -6.18 4.81 -13.32
N MET A 146 -4.98 4.88 -12.72
CA MET A 146 -4.81 5.12 -11.28
C MET A 146 -5.42 6.46 -10.83
N LYS A 147 -5.46 7.47 -11.71
CA LYS A 147 -6.02 8.78 -11.39
C LYS A 147 -7.54 8.77 -11.55
N ASP A 148 -8.03 8.18 -12.64
CA ASP A 148 -9.41 8.33 -13.08
C ASP A 148 -10.34 7.30 -12.44
N THR A 149 -9.85 6.09 -12.16
CA THR A 149 -10.71 4.96 -11.71
C THR A 149 -10.43 4.48 -10.29
N TRP A 150 -9.20 4.68 -9.77
CA TRP A 150 -8.79 4.13 -8.48
C TRP A 150 -9.66 4.57 -7.30
N SER A 151 -10.18 5.80 -7.34
CA SER A 151 -11.02 6.31 -6.27
C SER A 151 -12.31 5.50 -6.14
N GLU A 152 -12.94 5.19 -7.26
CA GLU A 152 -14.20 4.45 -7.32
C GLU A 152 -13.98 3.00 -6.90
N GLU A 153 -12.90 2.38 -7.38
CA GLU A 153 -12.61 0.97 -7.11
C GLU A 153 -12.14 0.68 -5.67
N ILE A 154 -11.40 1.62 -5.05
CA ILE A 154 -10.65 1.36 -3.82
C ILE A 154 -10.84 2.46 -2.77
N SER A 155 -10.46 3.70 -3.09
CA SER A 155 -10.29 4.73 -2.06
C SER A 155 -11.60 5.13 -1.39
N THR A 156 -12.69 5.24 -2.16
CA THR A 156 -14.02 5.59 -1.63
C THR A 156 -14.46 4.59 -0.57
N HIS A 157 -14.43 3.29 -0.88
CA HIS A 157 -14.81 2.23 0.06
C HIS A 157 -13.93 2.21 1.32
N ALA A 158 -12.62 2.37 1.14
CA ALA A 158 -11.68 2.41 2.25
C ALA A 158 -11.92 3.63 3.17
N LEU A 159 -12.17 4.82 2.61
CA LEU A 159 -12.46 6.03 3.39
C LEU A 159 -13.80 5.94 4.11
N THR A 160 -14.84 5.41 3.47
CA THR A 160 -16.15 5.16 4.10
C THR A 160 -16.00 4.22 5.30
N THR A 161 -15.34 3.07 5.13
CA THR A 161 -15.09 2.13 6.24
C THR A 161 -14.32 2.79 7.39
N LEU A 162 -13.34 3.66 7.11
CA LEU A 162 -12.62 4.39 8.16
C LEU A 162 -13.52 5.39 8.90
N GLY A 163 -14.38 6.09 8.18
CA GLY A 163 -15.36 7.00 8.74
C GLY A 163 -16.32 6.28 9.68
N GLU A 164 -16.88 5.16 9.24
CA GLU A 164 -17.78 4.32 10.05
C GLU A 164 -17.10 3.77 11.31
N ARG A 165 -15.86 3.27 11.20
CA ARG A 165 -15.09 2.79 12.36
C ARG A 165 -14.82 3.89 13.37
N LYS A 166 -14.54 5.11 12.90
CA LYS A 166 -14.34 6.27 13.77
C LYS A 166 -15.65 6.69 14.45
N PHE A 167 -16.77 6.67 13.72
CA PHE A 167 -18.09 7.00 14.25
C PHE A 167 -18.56 5.97 15.29
N ASN A 168 -18.30 4.69 15.06
CA ASN A 168 -18.67 3.59 15.94
C ASN A 168 -17.68 3.35 17.09
N GLN A 169 -16.63 4.18 17.23
CA GLN A 169 -15.69 4.05 18.34
C GLN A 169 -16.39 4.48 19.63
N PRO A 170 -16.51 3.61 20.65
CA PRO A 170 -17.20 3.98 21.88
C PRO A 170 -16.48 5.16 22.53
N GLU A 171 -17.22 6.24 22.76
CA GLU A 171 -16.74 7.40 23.49
C GLU A 171 -16.56 6.97 24.95
N ILE A 172 -15.30 6.76 25.36
CA ILE A 172 -14.97 6.61 26.77
C ILE A 172 -15.12 8.01 27.36
N LEU A 173 -16.34 8.37 27.76
CA LEU A 173 -16.56 9.54 28.58
C LEU A 173 -15.66 9.37 29.82
N PRO A 174 -14.79 10.35 30.14
CA PRO A 174 -14.12 10.32 31.42
C PRO A 174 -15.20 10.17 32.48
N VAL A 175 -15.04 9.19 33.37
CA VAL A 175 -15.93 9.02 34.52
C VAL A 175 -15.78 10.28 35.36
N ASN A 176 -16.61 11.28 35.10
CA ASN A 176 -16.64 12.48 35.90
C ASN A 176 -17.09 12.05 37.29
N GLU A 177 -16.21 12.23 38.29
CA GLU A 177 -16.51 12.01 39.70
C GLU A 177 -17.77 12.77 40.16
N GLU A 178 -18.25 13.74 39.38
CA GLU A 178 -19.52 14.44 39.58
C GLU A 178 -20.78 13.57 39.44
N LEU A 179 -20.74 12.49 38.63
CA LEU A 179 -21.89 11.57 38.50
C LEU A 179 -22.13 10.73 39.78
N LEU A 180 -21.13 10.63 40.66
CA LEU A 180 -21.27 9.94 41.95
C LEU A 180 -21.90 10.82 43.04
N LYS A 181 -22.00 12.15 42.84
CA LYS A 181 -22.61 13.06 43.83
C LYS A 181 -24.14 13.10 43.78
N VAL A 182 -24.76 12.67 42.67
CA VAL A 182 -26.22 12.73 42.51
C VAL A 182 -26.94 11.61 43.29
N ARG A 183 -26.24 10.58 43.77
CA ARG A 183 -26.82 9.45 44.52
C ARG A 183 -26.70 9.58 46.05
N LYS A 184 -26.61 10.81 46.57
CA LYS A 184 -26.57 11.12 48.01
C LYS A 184 -27.56 12.22 48.45
N ILE A 185 -28.66 12.40 47.74
CA ILE A 185 -29.82 13.15 48.25
C ILE A 185 -31.04 12.25 48.14
N THR A 186 -31.30 11.48 49.18
CA THR A 186 -32.56 10.75 49.38
C THR A 186 -32.78 10.67 50.89
N PHE A 187 -33.71 11.52 51.35
CA PHE A 187 -34.33 11.67 52.68
C PHE A 187 -33.42 11.75 53.92
#